data_AF-A0A1C5MRH5-F1
#
_entry.id   AF-A0A1C5MRH5-F1
#
_cell.length_a   1.000
_cell.length_b   1.000
_cell.length_c   1.000
_cell.angle_alpha   90.00
_cell.angle_beta   90.00
_cell.angle_gamma   90.00
#
_symmetry.space_group_name_H-M   'P 1'
#
loop_
_entity.id
_entity.type
_entity.pdbx_description
1 polymer ?
#
loop_
_entity_poly.entity_id
_entity_poly.type
_entity_poly.pdbx_seq_one_letter_code
_entity_poly.pdbx_strand_id
1 'polypeptide(L)' 'MSSRVHLTKKMREFVPVLRRNGYSYARCRGSHFTYINRQSGKHITINKDLNDLVMERLIKENCLI' A
#
# COMPACT_ATOMS: atom_id res chain seq x y z
N MET A 1 -2.97 -20.17 9.07
CA MET A 1 -1.69 -19.80 8.43
C MET A 1 -1.55 -18.29 8.46
N SER A 2 -0.87 -17.72 9.47
CA SER A 2 -0.48 -16.30 9.44
C SER A 2 0.96 -16.23 8.97
N SER A 3 1.16 -16.27 7.65
CA SER A 3 2.45 -15.92 7.06
C SER A 3 2.68 -14.45 7.38
N ARG A 4 3.55 -14.18 8.36
CA ARG A 4 3.98 -12.83 8.75
C ARG A 4 4.62 -12.20 7.52
N VAL A 5 3.87 -11.40 6.78
CA VAL A 5 4.37 -10.66 5.62
C VAL A 5 5.51 -9.77 6.11
N HIS A 6 6.72 -10.02 5.62
CA HIS A 6 7.87 -9.20 5.94
C HIS A 6 7.78 -7.88 5.16
N LEU A 7 7.34 -6.82 5.84
CA LEU A 7 7.25 -5.47 5.26
C LEU A 7 8.62 -4.79 5.34
N THR A 8 9.09 -4.28 4.20
CA THR A 8 10.28 -3.44 4.14
C THR A 8 10.08 -2.15 4.94
N LYS A 9 11.17 -1.44 5.24
CA LYS A 9 11.11 -0.19 6.02
C LYS A 9 10.16 0.83 5.38
N LYS A 10 10.25 1.02 4.06
CA LYS A 10 9.39 1.93 3.29
C LYS A 10 7.93 1.53 3.31
N MET A 11 7.62 0.24 3.22
CA MET A 11 6.24 -0.22 3.38
C MET A 11 5.69 0.07 4.77
N ARG A 12 6.50 -0.08 5.83
CA ARG A 12 6.07 0.25 7.19
C ARG A 12 5.78 1.74 7.38
N GLU A 13 6.43 2.61 6.61
CA GLU A 13 6.16 4.05 6.56
C GLU A 13 4.90 4.37 5.73
N PHE A 14 4.71 3.70 4.59
CA PHE A 14 3.60 3.99 3.67
C PHE A 14 2.26 3.35 4.04
N VAL A 15 2.26 2.17 4.68
CA VAL A 15 1.02 1.48 5.07
C VAL A 15 0.13 2.30 6.02
N PRO A 16 0.68 3.00 7.04
CA PRO A 16 -0.09 3.94 7.84
C PRO A 16 -0.78 5.04 7.03
N VAL A 17 -0.11 5.59 6.01
CA VAL A 17 -0.67 6.60 5.09
C VAL A 17 -1.88 6.01 4.37
N LEU A 18 -1.73 4.85 3.75
CA LEU A 18 -2.83 4.13 3.09
C LEU A 18 -4.02 3.91 4.03
N ARG A 19 -3.77 3.45 5.27
CA ARG A 19 -4.82 3.20 6.27
C ARG A 19 -5.56 4.47 6.68
N ARG A 20 -4.86 5.59 6.89
CA ARG A 20 -5.49 6.89 7.20
C ARG A 20 -6.40 7.36 6.06
N ASN A 21 -6.03 7.04 4.83
CA ASN A 21 -6.82 7.33 3.62
C ASN A 21 -7.92 6.28 3.32
N GLY A 22 -8.24 5.41 4.30
CA GLY A 22 -9.33 4.43 4.19
C GLY A 22 -9.00 3.18 3.37
N TYR A 23 -7.74 2.98 2.99
CA TYR A 23 -7.31 1.77 2.29
C TYR A 23 -7.04 0.63 3.28
N SER A 24 -7.55 -0.55 2.95
CA SER A 24 -7.39 -1.79 3.72
C SER A 24 -6.63 -2.82 2.89
N TYR A 25 -5.80 -3.64 3.54
CA TYR A 25 -5.11 -4.72 2.87
C TYR A 25 -6.12 -5.73 2.30
N ALA A 26 -6.00 -6.05 1.01
CA ALA A 26 -6.89 -6.97 0.33
C ALA A 26 -6.21 -8.32 0.05
N ARG A 27 -5.04 -8.28 -0.60
CA ARG A 27 -4.32 -9.49 -1.03
C ARG A 27 -2.85 -9.20 -1.30
N CYS A 28 -2.05 -10.27 -1.29
CA CYS A 28 -0.67 -10.28 -1.74
C CYS A 28 -0.49 -11.38 -2.78
N ARG A 29 0.26 -11.09 -3.85
CA ARG A 29 0.70 -12.09 -4.83
C ARG A 29 2.17 -11.84 -5.13
N GLY A 30 3.03 -12.78 -4.71
CA GLY A 30 4.47 -12.63 -4.84
C GLY A 30 4.99 -11.43 -4.05
N SER A 31 5.64 -10.48 -4.74
CA SER A 31 6.16 -9.25 -4.14
C SER A 31 5.18 -8.07 -4.14
N HIS A 32 3.94 -8.26 -4.60
CA HIS A 32 2.98 -7.17 -4.77
C HIS A 32 1.84 -7.26 -3.74
N PHE A 33 1.53 -6.12 -3.13
CA PHE A 33 0.51 -5.95 -2.10
C PHE A 33 -0.56 -5.00 -2.58
N THR A 34 -1.80 -5.48 -2.64
CA THR A 34 -2.95 -4.68 -3.06
C THR A 34 -3.75 -4.23 -1.85
N TYR A 35 -4.03 -2.94 -1.81
CA TYR A 35 -4.88 -2.27 -0.84
C TYR A 35 -6.11 -1.73 -1.54
N ILE A 36 -7.28 -1.84 -0.90
CA ILE A 36 -8.56 -1.38 -1.45
C ILE A 36 -9.23 -0.42 -0.47
N ASN A 37 -9.71 0.70 -0.99
CA ASN A 37 -10.64 1.57 -0.29
C ASN A 37 -12.07 1.09 -0.59
N ARG A 38 -12.75 0.55 0.42
CA ARG A 38 -14.08 -0.05 0.24
C ARG A 38 -15.19 0.97 -0.01
N GLN A 39 -14.97 2.24 0.34
CA GLN A 39 -15.95 3.30 0.11
C GLN A 39 -15.90 3.80 -1.33
N SER A 40 -14.71 3.97 -1.89
CA SER A 40 -14.53 4.46 -3.26
C SER A 40 -14.36 3.36 -4.32
N GLY A 41 -14.12 2.12 -3.91
CA GLY A 41 -13.79 1.01 -4.81
C GLY A 41 -12.37 1.10 -5.42
N LYS A 42 -11.60 2.14 -5.10
CA LYS A 42 -10.23 2.32 -5.61
C LYS A 42 -9.27 1.31 -5.00
N HIS A 43 -8.28 0.89 -5.78
CA HIS A 43 -7.24 -0.02 -5.33
C HIS A 43 -5.84 0.52 -5.66
N ILE A 44 -4.90 0.32 -4.74
CA ILE A 44 -3.50 0.68 -4.87
C ILE A 44 -2.68 -0.58 -4.70
N THR A 45 -1.78 -0.85 -5.65
CA THR A 45 -0.83 -1.97 -5.54
C THR A 45 0.58 -1.43 -5.35
N ILE A 46 1.27 -1.93 -4.32
CA ILE A 46 2.66 -1.58 -4.02
C ILE A 46 3.56 -2.82 -4.10
N ASN A 47 4.79 -2.65 -4.56
CA ASN A 47 5.81 -3.69 -4.54
C ASN A 47 6.53 -3.69 -3.17
N LYS A 48 7.06 -4.84 -2.75
CA LYS A 48 7.94 -5.01 -1.59
C LYS A 48 9.13 -4.03 -1.61
N ASP A 49 9.70 -3.81 -2.80
CA ASP A 49 10.87 -2.96 -3.03
C ASP A 49 10.44 -1.52 -3.38
N LEU A 50 9.54 -0.94 -2.58
CA LEU A 50 8.99 0.39 -2.81
C LEU A 50 10.10 1.45 -2.73
N ASN A 51 10.29 2.20 -3.82
CA ASN A 51 11.19 3.35 -3.88
C ASN A 51 10.44 4.66 -3.55
N ASP A 52 11.16 5.66 -3.05
CA ASP A 52 10.65 6.97 -2.65
C ASP A 52 9.95 7.70 -3.80
N LEU A 53 10.53 7.68 -5.00
CA LEU A 53 9.90 8.28 -6.19
C LEU A 53 8.55 7.61 -6.54
N VAL A 54 8.44 6.30 -6.36
CA VAL A 54 7.20 5.56 -6.63
C VAL A 54 6.18 5.87 -5.53
N MET A 55 6.63 5.97 -4.28
CA MET A 55 5.77 6.37 -3.16
C MET A 55 5.21 7.77 -3.37
N GLU A 56 6.04 8.75 -3.71
CA GLU A 56 5.61 10.12 -4.02
C GLU A 56 4.64 10.18 -5.20
N ARG A 57 4.91 9.41 -6.26
CA ARG A 57 3.99 9.27 -7.39
C ARG A 57 2.63 8.76 -6.94
N LEU A 58 2.60 7.69 -6.14
CA LEU A 58 1.35 7.10 -5.63
C LEU A 58 0.58 8.08 -4.73
N ILE A 59 1.28 8.86 -3.89
CA ILE A 59 0.68 9.90 -3.05
C ILE A 59 0.00 10.95 -3.92
N LYS A 60 0.68 11.45 -4.96
CA LYS A 60 0.14 12.46 -5.88
C LYS A 60 -1.02 11.92 -6.70
N GLU A 61 -0.89 10.73 -7.30
CA GLU A 61 -1.92 10.12 -8.15
C GLU A 61 -3.22 9.79 -7.39
N ASN A 62 -3.12 9.49 -6.09
CA ASN A 62 -4.26 9.06 -5.28
C ASN A 62 -4.69 10.11 -4.24
N CYS A 63 -4.12 11.32 -4.27
CA CYS A 63 -4.35 12.40 -3.32
C CYS A 63 -4.29 11.93 -1.85
N LEU A 64 -3.23 11.19 -1.50
CA LEU A 64 -3.06 10.66 -0.14
C LEU A 64 -2.54 11.75 0.82
N ILE A 65 -3.09 11.78 2.03
CA ILE A 65 -2.66 12.64 3.16
C ILE A 65 -1.68 11.97 4.12
#